data_AF-A0A077EIH8-F1
#
_entry.id   AF-A0A077EIH8-F1
#
_cell.length_a   1.000
_cell.length_b   1.000
_cell.length_c   1.000
_cell.angle_alpha   90.00
_cell.angle_beta   90.00
_cell.angle_gamma   90.00
#
_symmetry.space_group_name_H-M   'P 1'
#
loop_
_entity.id
_entity.type
_entity.pdbx_description
1 polymer ?
#
loop_
_entity_poly.entity_id
_entity_poly.type
_entity_poly.pdbx_seq_one_letter_code
_entity_poly.pdbx_strand_id
1 'polypeptide(L)'
;MVFLYTARGAYDKAYDEDGMSWATYLEWSRLSHLEELVSLDGMLNEVLVEPDYDNEDDWNHIHIEDDSQTGFFTTMEFVFKRMKPTNKFNFLTVVLEPDQDCKNIKIDGYEFMGYDLLDQDFSISALTNCGGFDETFLPKDLNEKGLITDFVKAYNIKKQLLENNPYEHHADTNVIAVWRHKIIGR
;
A
#
# COMPACT_ATOMS: atom_id res chain seq x y z
N MET A 1 8.08 2.53 16.68
CA MET A 1 7.82 2.56 15.23
C MET A 1 8.89 1.77 14.51
N VAL A 2 8.52 0.68 13.85
CA VAL A 2 9.42 -0.13 13.02
C VAL A 2 9.17 0.28 11.57
N PHE A 3 10.22 0.68 10.86
CA PHE A 3 10.14 0.99 9.44
C PHE A 3 10.46 -0.25 8.64
N LEU A 4 9.56 -0.58 7.72
CA LEU A 4 9.74 -1.63 6.74
C LEU A 4 9.85 -1.01 5.35
N TYR A 5 10.29 -1.79 4.38
CA TYR A 5 10.56 -1.34 3.02
C TYR A 5 9.89 -2.27 2.02
N THR A 6 9.49 -1.73 0.87
CA THR A 6 9.02 -2.54 -0.25
C THR A 6 9.19 -1.76 -1.56
N ALA A 7 9.12 -2.46 -2.68
CA ALA A 7 9.07 -1.88 -4.01
C ALA A 7 7.81 -2.38 -4.71
N ARG A 8 6.97 -1.45 -5.16
CA ARG A 8 5.68 -1.74 -5.77
C ARG A 8 5.61 -1.23 -7.21
N GLY A 9 4.91 -1.95 -8.08
CA GLY A 9 4.62 -1.51 -9.45
C GLY A 9 4.04 -0.11 -9.50
N ALA A 10 4.29 0.62 -10.60
CA ALA A 10 3.65 1.90 -10.84
C ALA A 10 2.28 1.68 -11.52
N TYR A 11 1.26 2.39 -11.06
CA TYR A 11 -0.08 2.27 -11.64
C TYR A 11 -0.68 3.66 -11.87
N ASP A 12 -0.63 4.10 -13.12
CA ASP A 12 -1.03 5.43 -13.56
C ASP A 12 -1.39 5.44 -15.05
N LYS A 13 -1.59 6.62 -15.64
CA LYS A 13 -1.95 6.80 -17.06
C LYS A 13 -1.02 6.11 -18.06
N ALA A 14 0.23 5.86 -17.69
CA ALA A 14 1.23 5.20 -18.52
C ALA A 14 1.23 3.67 -18.36
N TYR A 15 0.39 3.11 -17.47
CA TYR A 15 0.26 1.66 -17.29
C TYR A 15 -0.23 1.01 -18.59
N ASP A 16 0.61 0.15 -19.16
CA ASP A 16 0.42 -0.52 -20.44
C ASP A 16 0.61 -2.05 -20.36
N GLU A 17 0.69 -2.60 -19.15
CA GLU A 17 0.83 -4.04 -18.90
C GLU A 17 -0.51 -4.80 -18.99
N ASP A 18 -0.43 -6.13 -18.92
CA ASP A 18 -1.57 -7.04 -18.94
C ASP A 18 -2.43 -6.83 -17.67
N GLY A 19 -3.49 -6.03 -17.77
CA GLY A 19 -4.37 -5.73 -16.65
C GLY A 19 -5.46 -4.72 -16.99
N MET A 20 -6.14 -4.22 -15.96
CA MET A 20 -7.09 -3.13 -16.12
C MET A 20 -6.32 -1.85 -16.47
N SER A 21 -6.65 -1.21 -17.60
CA SER A 21 -6.04 0.07 -17.95
C SER A 21 -6.40 1.15 -16.92
N TRP A 22 -5.56 2.19 -16.79
CA TRP A 22 -5.84 3.32 -15.90
C TRP A 22 -7.21 3.97 -16.14
N ALA A 23 -7.58 4.17 -17.40
CA ALA A 23 -8.87 4.77 -17.75
C ALA A 23 -10.05 3.88 -17.29
N THR A 24 -9.94 2.57 -17.52
CA THR A 24 -10.93 1.59 -17.08
C THR A 24 -11.02 1.53 -15.56
N TYR A 25 -9.88 1.61 -14.86
CA TYR A 25 -9.83 1.63 -13.41
C TYR A 25 -10.52 2.86 -12.82
N LEU A 26 -10.28 4.06 -13.36
CA LEU A 26 -10.95 5.27 -12.90
C LEU A 26 -12.48 5.20 -13.08
N GLU A 27 -12.94 4.59 -14.18
CA GLU A 27 -14.36 4.38 -14.43
C GLU A 27 -14.97 3.38 -13.44
N TRP A 28 -14.29 2.24 -13.23
CA TRP A 28 -14.75 1.18 -12.35
C TRP A 28 -14.75 1.60 -10.87
N SER A 29 -13.64 2.16 -10.39
CA SER A 29 -13.46 2.58 -8.99
C SER A 29 -14.26 3.83 -8.65
N ARG A 30 -14.65 4.63 -9.66
CA ARG A 30 -15.25 5.96 -9.52
C ARG A 30 -14.35 6.97 -8.78
N LEU A 31 -13.06 6.68 -8.66
CA LEU A 31 -12.05 7.54 -8.05
C LEU A 31 -11.44 8.52 -9.07
N SER A 32 -12.28 9.28 -9.78
CA SER A 32 -11.87 10.10 -10.93
C SER A 32 -10.89 11.25 -10.62
N HIS A 33 -10.61 11.52 -9.35
CA HIS A 33 -9.67 12.54 -8.89
C HIS A 33 -8.24 12.04 -8.75
N LEU A 34 -8.00 10.73 -8.90
CA LEU A 34 -6.66 10.15 -8.78
C LEU A 34 -5.74 10.57 -9.94
N GLU A 35 -4.47 10.77 -9.62
CA GLU A 35 -3.41 11.04 -10.60
C GLU A 35 -2.56 9.80 -10.89
N GLU A 36 -2.37 8.97 -9.87
CA GLU A 36 -1.64 7.69 -9.84
C GLU A 36 -2.11 6.93 -8.59
N LEU A 37 -1.80 5.63 -8.48
CA LEU A 37 -1.89 4.91 -7.22
C LEU A 37 -0.52 4.73 -6.59
N VAL A 38 -0.45 5.02 -5.28
CA VAL A 38 0.69 4.71 -4.42
C VAL A 38 0.19 3.81 -3.29
N SER A 39 -0.47 2.72 -3.69
CA SER A 39 -1.09 1.75 -2.79
C SER A 39 -0.15 0.58 -2.49
N LEU A 40 -0.47 -0.15 -1.43
CA LEU A 40 0.11 -1.44 -1.08
C LEU A 40 -0.68 -2.63 -1.63
N ASP A 41 -1.70 -2.38 -2.45
CA ASP A 41 -2.51 -3.40 -3.11
C ASP A 41 -1.69 -4.28 -4.07
N GLY A 42 -1.70 -5.59 -3.82
CA GLY A 42 -0.95 -6.61 -4.57
C GLY A 42 -1.35 -6.76 -6.02
N MET A 43 -2.58 -6.42 -6.38
CA MET A 43 -3.12 -6.57 -7.73
C MET A 43 -2.93 -5.32 -8.58
N LEU A 44 -3.06 -4.14 -7.98
CA LEU A 44 -2.97 -2.85 -8.68
C LEU A 44 -1.54 -2.30 -8.70
N ASN A 45 -0.75 -2.58 -7.67
CA ASN A 45 0.64 -2.16 -7.55
C ASN A 45 1.48 -3.38 -7.14
N GLU A 46 1.86 -4.27 -8.05
CA GLU A 46 2.45 -5.57 -7.69
C GLU A 46 3.71 -5.48 -6.82
N VAL A 47 4.00 -6.52 -6.03
CA VAL A 47 5.27 -6.62 -5.30
C VAL A 47 6.40 -6.95 -6.28
N LEU A 48 7.40 -6.07 -6.36
CA LEU A 48 8.53 -6.24 -7.27
C LEU A 48 9.72 -7.00 -6.67
N VAL A 49 9.66 -7.27 -5.36
CA VAL A 49 10.71 -7.99 -4.63
C VAL A 49 10.37 -9.48 -4.61
N GLU A 50 11.28 -10.30 -5.10
CA GLU A 50 11.14 -11.77 -5.10
C GLU A 50 12.22 -12.39 -4.22
N PRO A 51 11.93 -12.64 -2.93
CA PRO A 51 12.80 -13.41 -2.07
C PRO A 51 13.09 -14.79 -2.66
N ASP A 52 14.28 -15.29 -2.38
CA ASP A 52 14.66 -16.67 -2.68
C ASP A 52 14.33 -17.54 -1.48
N TYR A 53 13.20 -18.23 -1.56
CA TYR A 53 12.68 -19.01 -0.43
C TYR A 53 13.54 -20.22 -0.07
N ASP A 54 14.44 -20.65 -0.96
CA ASP A 54 15.44 -21.69 -0.69
C ASP A 54 16.66 -21.14 0.06
N ASN A 55 16.78 -19.82 0.21
CA ASN A 55 17.86 -19.15 0.92
C ASN A 55 17.43 -18.77 2.36
N GLU A 56 17.97 -19.47 3.35
CA GLU A 56 17.69 -19.20 4.78
C GLU A 56 18.01 -17.76 5.20
N ASP A 57 19.01 -17.11 4.60
CA ASP A 57 19.38 -15.73 4.96
C ASP A 57 18.31 -14.72 4.52
N ASP A 58 17.62 -14.98 3.40
CA ASP A 58 16.56 -14.10 2.91
C ASP A 58 15.39 -14.02 3.89
N TRP A 59 15.09 -15.10 4.61
CA TRP A 59 14.04 -15.14 5.64
C TRP A 59 14.28 -14.15 6.78
N ASN A 60 15.54 -13.78 7.07
CA ASN A 60 15.85 -12.74 8.07
C ASN A 60 15.39 -11.33 7.65
N HIS A 61 15.07 -11.16 6.37
CA HIS A 61 14.67 -9.88 5.80
C HIS A 61 13.19 -9.79 5.46
N ILE A 62 12.49 -10.91 5.42
CA ILE A 62 11.04 -10.97 5.15
C ILE A 62 10.31 -10.64 6.45
N HIS A 63 9.40 -9.67 6.39
CA HIS A 63 8.53 -9.40 7.52
C HIS A 63 7.30 -10.32 7.47
N ILE A 64 7.08 -11.05 8.57
CA ILE A 64 6.01 -12.01 8.76
C ILE A 64 5.16 -11.54 9.94
N GLU A 65 3.84 -11.55 9.77
CA GLU A 65 2.84 -11.27 10.81
C GLU A 65 1.90 -12.48 10.89
N ASP A 66 1.70 -13.07 12.08
CA ASP A 66 0.83 -14.23 12.32
C ASP A 66 0.97 -15.36 11.26
N ASP A 67 2.21 -15.75 10.97
CA ASP A 67 2.61 -16.75 9.97
C ASP A 67 2.37 -16.38 8.48
N SER A 68 1.89 -15.16 8.21
CA SER A 68 1.69 -14.62 6.86
C SER A 68 2.81 -13.67 6.44
N GLN A 69 3.31 -13.84 5.22
CA GLN A 69 4.26 -12.88 4.65
C GLN A 69 3.53 -11.60 4.25
N THR A 70 4.06 -10.46 4.68
CA THR A 70 3.40 -9.16 4.48
C THR A 70 3.75 -8.48 3.15
N GLY A 71 4.73 -9.02 2.41
CA GLY A 71 5.32 -8.33 1.24
C GLY A 71 6.18 -7.11 1.61
N PHE A 72 6.50 -6.94 2.89
CA PHE A 72 7.41 -5.93 3.41
C PHE A 72 8.72 -6.56 3.90
N PHE A 73 9.77 -5.73 3.93
CA PHE A 73 11.13 -6.18 4.21
C PHE A 73 11.81 -5.29 5.24
N THR A 74 12.69 -5.88 6.04
CA THR A 74 13.33 -5.18 7.18
C THR A 74 14.45 -4.23 6.76
N THR A 75 14.98 -4.36 5.53
CA THR A 75 16.09 -3.54 5.04
C THR A 75 15.90 -3.10 3.59
N MET A 76 16.37 -1.90 3.28
CA MET A 76 16.41 -1.34 1.93
C MET A 76 17.34 -2.14 1.02
N GLU A 77 18.49 -2.59 1.54
CA GLU A 77 19.48 -3.36 0.83
C GLU A 77 18.90 -4.68 0.32
N PHE A 78 18.07 -5.33 1.13
CA PHE A 78 17.38 -6.55 0.72
C PHE A 78 16.39 -6.32 -0.42
N VAL A 79 15.60 -5.24 -0.34
CA VAL A 79 14.69 -4.85 -1.42
C VAL A 79 15.48 -4.75 -2.72
N PHE A 80 16.57 -3.98 -2.77
CA PHE A 80 17.35 -3.84 -4.00
C PHE A 80 18.06 -5.12 -4.45
N LYS A 81 18.46 -5.99 -3.52
CA LYS A 81 19.06 -7.30 -3.85
C LYS A 81 18.09 -8.20 -4.61
N ARG A 82 16.81 -8.17 -4.25
CA ARG A 82 15.78 -9.12 -4.73
C ARG A 82 14.71 -8.50 -5.63
N MET A 83 14.81 -7.21 -5.93
CA MET A 83 13.88 -6.53 -6.82
C MET A 83 14.11 -6.88 -8.29
N LYS A 84 13.04 -7.09 -9.03
CA LYS A 84 13.08 -7.19 -10.50
C LYS A 84 13.56 -5.87 -11.12
N PRO A 85 14.37 -5.91 -12.19
CA PRO A 85 14.68 -4.72 -12.97
C PRO A 85 13.40 -4.11 -13.54
N THR A 86 13.13 -2.84 -13.22
CA THR A 86 12.04 -2.06 -13.80
C THR A 86 12.44 -0.59 -13.92
N ASN A 87 11.86 0.09 -14.91
CA ASN A 87 12.16 1.49 -15.20
C ASN A 87 11.44 2.48 -14.28
N LYS A 88 10.27 2.10 -13.75
CA LYS A 88 9.44 2.97 -12.90
C LYS A 88 8.74 2.13 -11.85
N PHE A 89 8.81 2.58 -10.59
CA PHE A 89 8.21 1.87 -9.46
C PHE A 89 8.08 2.79 -8.24
N ASN A 90 7.22 2.40 -7.31
CA ASN A 90 7.12 3.04 -6.02
C ASN A 90 8.11 2.37 -5.05
N PHE A 91 9.21 3.03 -4.72
CA PHE A 91 10.04 2.62 -3.59
C PHE A 91 9.47 3.19 -2.29
N LEU A 92 8.98 2.32 -1.41
CA LEU A 92 8.19 2.70 -0.24
C LEU A 92 8.89 2.31 1.05
N THR A 93 8.71 3.14 2.08
CA THR A 93 8.87 2.72 3.46
C THR A 93 7.54 2.85 4.18
N VAL A 94 7.26 1.92 5.08
CA VAL A 94 5.96 1.77 5.72
C VAL A 94 6.08 1.51 7.21
N VAL A 95 4.99 1.80 7.92
CA VAL A 95 4.80 1.47 9.33
C VAL A 95 3.41 0.86 9.48
N LEU A 96 3.36 -0.34 10.05
CA LEU A 96 2.11 -1.03 10.38
C LEU A 96 1.55 -0.51 11.70
N GLU A 97 0.23 -0.32 11.76
CA GLU A 97 -0.53 0.09 12.95
C GLU A 97 0.16 1.21 13.76
N PRO A 98 0.46 2.37 13.13
CA PRO A 98 1.12 3.46 13.84
C PRO A 98 0.24 3.95 15.00
N ASP A 99 0.85 4.16 16.16
CA ASP A 99 0.18 4.62 17.39
C ASP A 99 0.05 6.15 17.48
N GLN A 100 0.51 6.86 16.46
CA GLN A 100 0.52 8.32 16.36
C GLN A 100 0.44 8.79 14.90
N ASP A 101 0.07 10.07 14.69
CA ASP A 101 0.05 10.67 13.36
C ASP A 101 1.47 10.79 12.75
N CYS A 102 1.64 10.11 11.62
CA CYS A 102 2.84 10.01 10.82
C CYS A 102 3.11 11.21 9.91
N LYS A 103 2.14 12.11 9.69
CA LYS A 103 2.24 13.21 8.72
C LYS A 103 3.46 14.13 8.93
N ASN A 104 3.87 14.30 10.19
CA ASN A 104 5.00 15.16 10.56
C ASN A 104 6.33 14.41 10.75
N ILE A 105 6.32 13.08 10.66
CA ILE A 105 7.54 12.27 10.75
C ILE A 105 8.35 12.46 9.47
N LYS A 106 9.59 12.93 9.63
CA LYS A 106 10.51 13.18 8.52
C LYS A 106 11.45 11.98 8.39
N ILE A 107 11.43 11.38 7.21
CA ILE A 107 12.36 10.33 6.80
C ILE A 107 13.19 10.90 5.65
N ASP A 108 14.51 10.82 5.76
CA ASP A 108 15.40 11.42 4.75
C ASP A 108 15.19 10.75 3.39
N GLY A 109 15.11 11.57 2.33
CA GLY A 109 14.81 11.07 0.97
C GLY A 109 13.34 10.69 0.70
N TYR A 110 12.45 10.69 1.70
CA TYR A 110 11.05 10.29 1.52
C TYR A 110 10.03 11.43 1.68
N GLU A 111 8.88 11.25 1.06
CA GLU A 111 7.66 12.05 1.23
C GLU A 111 6.56 11.19 1.84
N PHE A 112 5.80 11.72 2.80
CA PHE A 112 4.64 11.03 3.37
C PHE A 112 3.49 11.07 2.37
N MET A 113 2.92 9.90 2.06
CA MET A 113 1.88 9.74 1.05
C MET A 113 0.49 9.64 1.65
N GLY A 114 0.37 9.11 2.87
CA GLY A 114 -0.90 8.88 3.56
C GLY A 114 -0.92 7.53 4.26
N TYR A 115 -2.13 7.08 4.58
CA TYR A 115 -2.43 5.80 5.18
C TYR A 115 -3.22 4.94 4.19
N ASP A 116 -2.77 3.70 4.00
CA ASP A 116 -3.50 2.65 3.30
C ASP A 116 -4.21 1.76 4.33
N LEU A 117 -5.31 1.11 3.92
CA LEU A 117 -6.02 0.10 4.71
C LEU A 117 -5.97 -1.21 3.94
N LEU A 118 -5.00 -2.05 4.29
CA LEU A 118 -4.75 -3.36 3.67
C LEU A 118 -5.47 -4.43 4.47
N ASP A 119 -6.02 -5.46 3.84
CA ASP A 119 -6.64 -6.57 4.57
C ASP A 119 -5.66 -7.30 5.50
N GLN A 120 -6.18 -8.19 6.36
CA GLN A 120 -5.35 -8.98 7.28
C GLN A 120 -4.33 -9.91 6.57
N ASP A 121 -4.54 -10.19 5.28
CA ASP A 121 -3.60 -10.96 4.45
C ASP A 121 -2.48 -10.08 3.85
N PHE A 122 -2.50 -8.76 4.11
CA PHE A 122 -1.58 -7.77 3.54
C PHE A 122 -1.54 -7.78 2.00
N SER A 123 -2.66 -8.09 1.36
CA SER A 123 -2.74 -8.27 -0.09
C SER A 123 -3.62 -7.25 -0.78
N ILE A 124 -4.80 -6.92 -0.25
CA ILE A 124 -5.79 -6.09 -0.94
C ILE A 124 -6.06 -4.81 -0.17
N SER A 125 -6.04 -3.66 -0.86
CA SER A 125 -6.43 -2.39 -0.27
C SER A 125 -7.94 -2.21 -0.33
N ALA A 126 -8.55 -2.07 0.85
CA ALA A 126 -9.97 -1.76 0.99
C ALA A 126 -10.32 -0.37 0.39
N LEU A 127 -9.33 0.52 0.23
CA LEU A 127 -9.53 1.88 -0.26
C LEU A 127 -9.60 1.96 -1.78
N THR A 128 -8.79 1.17 -2.47
CA THR A 128 -8.56 1.33 -3.92
C THR A 128 -8.98 0.12 -4.75
N ASN A 129 -9.03 -1.08 -4.18
CA ASN A 129 -9.41 -2.31 -4.89
C ASN A 129 -10.76 -2.88 -4.42
N CYS A 130 -11.23 -2.48 -3.25
CA CYS A 130 -12.60 -2.76 -2.86
C CYS A 130 -13.53 -1.61 -3.25
N GLY A 131 -14.77 -1.96 -3.64
CA GLY A 131 -15.84 -1.01 -3.88
C GLY A 131 -17.07 -1.38 -3.05
N GLY A 132 -18.03 -0.46 -2.95
CA GLY A 132 -19.29 -0.72 -2.24
C GLY A 132 -19.26 -0.43 -0.74
N PHE A 133 -18.24 0.28 -0.25
CA PHE A 133 -18.12 0.77 1.13
C PHE A 133 -18.55 2.24 1.29
N ASP A 134 -19.49 2.71 0.47
CA ASP A 134 -19.94 4.11 0.41
C ASP A 134 -20.54 4.58 1.75
N GLU A 135 -21.03 3.65 2.58
CA GLU A 135 -21.51 3.90 3.94
C GLU A 135 -20.39 4.19 4.95
N THR A 136 -19.14 3.85 4.60
CA THR A 136 -17.97 3.96 5.47
C THR A 136 -17.02 5.07 5.04
N PHE A 137 -16.70 5.16 3.75
CA PHE A 137 -15.90 6.26 3.20
C PHE A 137 -16.32 6.58 1.77
N LEU A 138 -16.01 7.79 1.34
CA LEU A 138 -16.32 8.30 0.00
C LEU A 138 -15.04 8.61 -0.77
N PRO A 139 -15.08 8.70 -2.11
CA PRO A 139 -13.92 9.06 -2.93
C PRO A 139 -13.15 10.29 -2.44
N LYS A 140 -13.87 11.33 -2.00
CA LYS A 140 -13.29 12.59 -1.49
C LYS A 140 -12.48 12.44 -0.18
N ASP A 141 -12.60 11.29 0.46
CA ASP A 141 -11.89 10.98 1.71
C ASP A 141 -10.46 10.52 1.45
N LEU A 142 -10.18 10.10 0.21
CA LEU A 142 -8.87 9.76 -0.32
C LEU A 142 -8.21 10.99 -0.94
N ASN A 143 -6.88 11.01 -0.92
CA ASN A 143 -6.09 11.98 -1.67
C ASN A 143 -5.89 11.51 -3.12
N GLU A 144 -5.19 12.32 -3.92
CA GLU A 144 -4.91 12.08 -5.33
C GLU A 144 -4.06 10.82 -5.62
N LYS A 145 -3.62 10.11 -4.58
CA LYS A 145 -2.80 8.89 -4.62
C LYS A 145 -3.55 7.64 -4.13
N GLY A 146 -4.81 7.79 -3.74
CA GLY A 146 -5.67 6.71 -3.25
C GLY A 146 -5.56 6.45 -1.74
N LEU A 147 -4.92 7.35 -0.98
CA LEU A 147 -4.63 7.15 0.44
C LEU A 147 -5.38 8.15 1.33
N ILE A 148 -5.59 7.79 2.60
CA ILE A 148 -6.15 8.71 3.59
C ILE A 148 -5.03 9.59 4.13
N THR A 149 -5.22 10.92 4.19
CA THR A 149 -4.20 11.83 4.74
C THR A 149 -4.32 12.04 6.26
N ASP A 150 -5.50 11.83 6.82
CA ASP A 150 -5.79 12.09 8.23
C ASP A 150 -5.72 10.81 9.07
N PHE A 151 -4.87 10.82 10.09
CA PHE A 151 -4.62 9.68 10.98
C PHE A 151 -5.89 9.20 11.69
N VAL A 152 -6.63 10.11 12.30
CA VAL A 152 -7.83 9.77 13.07
C VAL A 152 -8.89 9.18 12.16
N LYS A 153 -9.02 9.72 10.95
CA LYS A 153 -9.93 9.23 9.92
C LYS A 153 -9.57 7.83 9.46
N ALA A 154 -8.29 7.52 9.26
CA ALA A 154 -7.85 6.18 8.85
C ALA A 154 -8.31 5.10 9.84
N TYR A 155 -8.12 5.34 11.14
CA TYR A 155 -8.58 4.43 12.18
C TYR A 155 -10.11 4.39 12.34
N ASN A 156 -10.81 5.51 12.15
CA ASN A 156 -12.27 5.52 12.15
C ASN A 156 -12.83 4.70 10.99
N ILE A 157 -12.23 4.80 9.80
CA ILE A 157 -12.62 4.01 8.61
C ILE A 157 -12.33 2.53 8.86
N LYS A 158 -11.13 2.16 9.35
CA LYS A 158 -10.81 0.77 9.72
C LYS A 158 -11.88 0.16 10.63
N LYS A 159 -12.25 0.89 11.69
CA LYS A 159 -13.29 0.45 12.63
C LYS A 159 -14.65 0.29 11.95
N GLN A 160 -15.09 1.31 11.21
CA GLN A 160 -16.41 1.31 10.57
C GLN A 160 -16.52 0.27 9.46
N LEU A 161 -15.44 -0.01 8.72
CA LEU A 161 -15.42 -1.04 7.68
C LEU A 161 -15.81 -2.39 8.28
N LEU A 162 -15.14 -2.80 9.35
CA LEU A 162 -15.41 -4.06 10.03
C LEU A 162 -16.81 -4.09 10.68
N GLU A 163 -17.23 -2.98 11.30
CA GLU A 163 -18.56 -2.88 11.93
C GLU A 163 -19.70 -2.98 10.91
N ASN A 164 -19.56 -2.34 9.75
CA ASN A 164 -20.58 -2.31 8.70
C ASN A 164 -20.56 -3.57 7.84
N ASN A 165 -19.39 -4.20 7.69
CA ASN A 165 -19.16 -5.33 6.79
C ASN A 165 -18.48 -6.52 7.50
N PRO A 166 -19.05 -7.06 8.61
CA PRO A 166 -18.37 -8.03 9.47
C PRO A 166 -18.09 -9.41 8.84
N TYR A 167 -18.61 -9.66 7.63
CA TYR A 167 -18.41 -10.90 6.88
C TYR A 167 -17.63 -10.68 5.58
N GLU A 168 -17.24 -9.45 5.29
CA GLU A 168 -16.37 -9.13 4.16
C GLU A 168 -14.92 -9.24 4.62
N HIS A 169 -14.18 -10.17 4.02
CA HIS A 169 -12.80 -10.46 4.40
C HIS A 169 -11.91 -9.22 4.28
N HIS A 170 -12.11 -8.44 3.22
CA HIS A 170 -11.31 -7.24 2.96
C HIS A 170 -11.73 -6.03 3.81
N ALA A 171 -12.75 -6.16 4.68
CA ALA A 171 -13.15 -5.10 5.61
C ALA A 171 -12.40 -5.14 6.95
N ASP A 172 -11.83 -6.28 7.32
CA ASP A 172 -10.88 -6.36 8.44
C ASP A 172 -9.49 -5.96 7.95
N THR A 173 -9.00 -4.81 8.40
CA THR A 173 -7.84 -4.14 7.79
C THR A 173 -6.79 -3.71 8.79
N ASN A 174 -5.56 -3.64 8.31
CA ASN A 174 -4.42 -2.98 8.92
C ASN A 174 -4.30 -1.55 8.41
N VAL A 175 -4.11 -0.57 9.30
CA VAL A 175 -3.73 0.80 8.95
C VAL A 175 -2.22 0.83 8.74
N ILE A 176 -1.81 1.22 7.53
CA ILE A 176 -0.39 1.25 7.16
C ILE A 176 -0.03 2.67 6.73
N ALA A 177 0.88 3.32 7.45
CA ALA A 177 1.44 4.60 7.04
C ALA A 177 2.45 4.39 5.92
N VAL A 178 2.34 5.18 4.85
CA VAL A 178 3.13 5.03 3.63
C VAL A 178 3.94 6.29 3.36
N TRP A 179 5.24 6.10 3.10
CA TRP A 179 6.11 7.11 2.55
C TRP A 179 6.74 6.61 1.26
N ARG A 180 6.90 7.48 0.28
CA ARG A 180 7.51 7.17 -1.02
C ARG A 180 8.84 7.89 -1.17
N HIS A 181 9.83 7.21 -1.74
CA HIS A 181 11.13 7.85 -2.00
C HIS A 181 10.97 8.93 -3.09
N LYS A 182 11.67 10.05 -2.92
CA LYS A 182 11.55 11.22 -3.83
C LYS A 182 12.25 11.05 -5.16
N ILE A 183 13.27 10.18 -5.22
CA ILE A 183 14.17 10.06 -6.37
C ILE A 183 14.23 8.63 -6.93
N ILE A 184 14.06 7.61 -6.09
CA ILE A 184 14.29 6.21 -6.49
C ILE A 184 12.97 5.69 -7.04
N GLY A 185 13.04 5.06 -8.23
CA GLY A 185 11.89 4.52 -8.94
C GLY A 185 11.04 5.56 -9.69
N ARG A 186 11.51 6.81 -9.81
CA ARG A 186 10.80 7.91 -10.47
C ARG A 186 11.09 8.02 -11.95
#